data_AF-E0NMY2-F1
#
_entry.id   AF-E0NMY2-F1
#
_cell.length_a   1.000
_cell.length_b   1.000
_cell.length_c   1.000
_cell.angle_alpha   90.00
_cell.angle_beta   90.00
_cell.angle_gamma   90.00
#
_symmetry.space_group_name_H-M   'P 1'
#
loop_
_entity.id
_entity.type
_entity.pdbx_description
1 polymer ?
#
loop_
_entity_poly.entity_id
_entity_poly.type
_entity_poly.pdbx_seq_one_letter_code
_entity_poly.pdbx_strand_id
1 'polypeptide(L)'
;MMKKGYFLLESVISIFLISIISIALVTGISTISKSIYNLESKEKVIEELRNNAESLIGAYYKSGVLTGDFEEEDFGGVKKIILKKEDNRGNNYEIILYLKEKGIYTD
;
A
#
# COMPACT_ATOMS: atom_id res chain seq x y z
N MET A 1 -28.26 56.58 -0.16
CA MET A 1 -29.37 55.61 -0.18
C MET A 1 -28.97 54.45 -1.10
N MET A 2 -28.36 53.39 -0.54
CA MET A 2 -27.98 52.21 -1.34
C MET A 2 -29.25 51.55 -1.88
N LYS A 3 -29.32 51.34 -3.20
CA LYS A 3 -30.49 50.75 -3.87
C LYS A 3 -30.58 49.28 -3.42
N LYS A 4 -31.65 48.92 -2.68
CA LYS A 4 -31.93 47.57 -2.15
C LYS A 4 -31.69 46.42 -3.15
N GLY A 5 -31.81 46.67 -4.46
CA GLY A 5 -31.52 45.69 -5.52
C GLY A 5 -30.04 45.31 -5.68
N TYR A 6 -29.09 46.22 -5.40
CA TYR A 6 -27.65 45.91 -5.47
C TYR A 6 -27.24 44.94 -4.35
N PHE A 7 -27.78 45.12 -3.14
CA PHE A 7 -27.48 44.30 -1.97
C PHE A 7 -27.97 42.85 -2.13
N LEU A 8 -29.12 42.66 -2.79
CA LEU A 8 -29.64 41.33 -3.11
C LEU A 8 -28.79 40.62 -4.16
N LEU A 9 -28.36 41.32 -5.20
CA LEU A 9 -27.53 40.74 -6.26
C LEU A 9 -26.15 40.30 -5.74
N GLU A 10 -25.50 41.15 -4.93
CA GLU A 10 -24.21 40.83 -4.30
C GLU A 10 -24.32 39.61 -3.36
N SER A 11 -25.44 39.48 -2.64
CA SER A 11 -25.70 38.35 -1.77
C SER A 11 -25.86 37.05 -2.55
N VAL A 12 -26.58 37.07 -3.68
CA VAL A 12 -26.75 35.90 -4.57
C VAL A 12 -25.43 35.46 -5.18
N ILE A 13 -24.62 36.41 -5.66
CA ILE A 13 -23.28 36.12 -6.21
C ILE A 13 -22.38 35.52 -5.13
N SER A 14 -22.42 36.06 -3.92
CA SER A 14 -21.62 35.57 -2.79
C SER A 14 -22.00 34.14 -2.40
N ILE A 15 -23.29 33.82 -2.33
CA ILE A 15 -23.78 32.46 -2.06
C ILE A 15 -23.28 31.50 -3.15
N PHE A 16 -23.38 31.90 -4.42
CA PHE A 16 -22.96 31.06 -5.54
C PHE A 16 -21.45 30.76 -5.50
N LEU A 17 -20.63 31.76 -5.19
CA LEU A 17 -19.18 31.59 -5.03
C LEU A 17 -18.84 30.65 -3.86
N ILE A 18 -19.51 30.82 -2.71
CA ILE A 18 -19.32 29.95 -1.54
C ILE A 18 -19.70 28.50 -1.88
N SER A 19 -20.81 28.30 -2.62
CA SER A 19 -21.23 26.96 -3.05
C SER A 19 -20.20 26.30 -3.96
N ILE A 20 -19.65 27.02 -4.94
CA ILE A 20 -18.61 26.48 -5.84
C ILE A 20 -17.37 26.06 -5.05
N ILE A 21 -16.88 26.92 -4.17
CA ILE A 21 -15.71 26.63 -3.32
C ILE A 21 -15.98 25.40 -2.44
N SER A 22 -17.17 25.30 -1.87
CA SER A 22 -17.55 24.17 -1.00
C SER A 22 -17.57 22.84 -1.76
N ILE A 23 -18.12 22.82 -2.98
CA ILE A 23 -18.14 21.63 -3.84
C ILE A 23 -16.71 21.21 -4.20
N ALA A 24 -15.85 22.16 -4.55
CA ALA A 24 -14.45 21.89 -4.86
C ALA A 24 -13.70 21.29 -3.66
N LEU A 25 -13.91 21.83 -2.45
CA LEU A 25 -13.32 21.31 -1.22
C LEU A 25 -13.79 19.88 -0.90
N VAL A 26 -15.09 19.62 -0.95
CA VAL A 26 -15.65 18.28 -0.68
C VAL A 26 -15.11 17.24 -1.67
N THR A 27 -15.04 17.60 -2.95
CA THR A 27 -14.51 16.73 -4.00
C THR A 27 -13.02 16.44 -3.78
N GLY A 28 -12.24 17.46 -3.43
CA GLY A 28 -10.83 17.33 -3.08
C GLY A 28 -10.60 16.40 -1.88
N ILE A 29 -11.33 16.64 -0.78
CA ILE A 29 -11.24 15.81 0.44
C ILE A 29 -11.62 14.36 0.15
N SER A 30 -12.69 14.12 -0.62
CA SER A 30 -13.10 12.77 -0.99
C SER A 30 -12.02 12.03 -1.80
N THR A 31 -11.35 12.74 -2.71
CA THR A 31 -10.27 12.18 -3.52
C THR A 31 -9.05 11.84 -2.66
N ILE A 32 -8.65 12.74 -1.76
CA ILE A 32 -7.55 12.52 -0.82
C ILE A 32 -7.86 11.32 0.09
N SER A 33 -9.07 11.25 0.65
CA SER A 33 -9.50 10.15 1.52
C SER A 33 -9.43 8.80 0.82
N LYS A 34 -9.88 8.71 -0.44
CA LYS A 34 -9.73 7.49 -1.26
C LYS A 34 -8.26 7.12 -1.47
N SER A 35 -7.40 8.11 -1.67
CA SER A 35 -5.96 7.88 -1.82
C SER A 35 -5.32 7.36 -0.54
N ILE A 36 -5.68 7.91 0.62
CA ILE A 36 -5.17 7.46 1.94
C ILE A 36 -5.61 6.01 2.19
N TYR A 37 -6.89 5.69 2.01
CA TYR A 37 -7.40 4.33 2.18
C TYR A 37 -6.66 3.33 1.27
N ASN A 38 -6.34 3.73 0.04
CA ASN A 38 -5.56 2.89 -0.86
C ASN A 38 -4.12 2.68 -0.37
N LEU A 39 -3.50 3.68 0.24
CA LEU A 39 -2.15 3.56 0.81
C LEU A 39 -2.15 2.63 2.03
N GLU A 40 -3.10 2.79 2.95
CA GLU A 40 -3.25 1.92 4.12
C GLU A 40 -3.48 0.46 3.72
N SER A 41 -4.30 0.22 2.70
CA SER A 41 -4.50 -1.13 2.16
C SER A 41 -3.22 -1.74 1.60
N LYS A 42 -2.37 -0.94 0.95
CA LYS A 42 -1.07 -1.40 0.41
C LYS A 42 -0.09 -1.70 1.53
N GLU A 43 -0.01 -0.81 2.52
CA GLU A 43 0.86 -0.95 3.68
C GLU A 43 0.57 -2.24 4.44
N LYS A 44 -0.71 -2.55 4.66
CA LYS A 44 -1.13 -3.81 5.29
C LYS A 44 -0.62 -5.06 4.54
N VAL A 45 -0.77 -5.10 3.22
CA VAL A 45 -0.33 -6.26 2.42
C VAL A 45 1.19 -6.40 2.44
N ILE A 46 1.91 -5.28 2.36
CA ILE A 46 3.38 -5.27 2.46
C ILE A 46 3.83 -5.73 3.84
N GLU A 47 3.16 -5.30 4.92
CA GLU A 47 3.48 -5.72 6.28
C GLU A 47 3.26 -7.24 6.48
N GLU A 48 2.16 -7.78 5.94
CA GLU A 48 1.91 -9.22 5.97
C GLU A 48 2.98 -10.00 5.19
N LEU A 49 3.38 -9.53 4.00
CA LEU A 49 4.48 -10.13 3.24
C LEU A 49 5.82 -10.05 4.00
N ARG A 50 6.10 -8.91 4.66
CA ARG A 50 7.30 -8.74 5.49
C ARG A 50 7.32 -9.74 6.65
N ASN A 51 6.21 -9.87 7.37
CA ASN A 51 6.13 -10.78 8.51
C ASN A 51 6.29 -12.25 8.07
N ASN A 52 5.72 -12.62 6.92
CA ASN A 52 5.93 -13.94 6.33
C ASN A 52 7.40 -14.17 5.95
N ALA A 53 8.04 -13.17 5.35
CA ALA A 53 9.45 -13.22 5.02
C ALA A 53 10.34 -13.39 6.25
N GLU A 54 10.12 -12.58 7.29
CA GLU A 54 10.86 -12.66 8.55
C GLU A 54 10.69 -14.03 9.23
N SER A 55 9.47 -14.56 9.24
CA SER A 55 9.18 -15.90 9.73
C SER A 55 9.94 -16.98 8.96
N LEU A 56 9.95 -16.92 7.63
CA LEU A 56 10.66 -17.88 6.77
C LEU A 56 12.18 -17.80 6.95
N ILE A 57 12.74 -16.59 7.03
CA ILE A 57 14.17 -16.37 7.32
C ILE A 57 14.51 -17.01 8.69
N GLY A 58 13.69 -16.76 9.71
CA GLY A 58 13.87 -17.30 11.04
C GLY A 58 13.80 -18.83 11.07
N ALA A 59 12.81 -19.42 10.39
CA ALA A 59 12.67 -20.86 10.24
C ALA A 59 13.89 -21.48 9.55
N TYR A 60 14.30 -20.92 8.41
CA TYR A 60 15.46 -21.37 7.65
C TYR A 60 16.73 -21.40 8.50
N TYR A 61 17.01 -20.35 9.26
CA TYR A 61 18.22 -20.30 10.08
C TYR A 61 18.17 -21.18 11.32
N LYS A 62 16.97 -21.60 11.77
CA LYS A 62 16.79 -22.47 12.94
C LYS A 62 16.76 -23.95 12.58
N SER A 63 16.08 -24.33 11.51
CA SER A 63 15.85 -25.74 11.12
C SER A 63 16.48 -26.14 9.79
N GLY A 64 16.89 -25.17 8.95
CA GLY A 64 17.33 -25.43 7.57
C GLY A 64 16.18 -25.79 6.62
N VAL A 65 14.94 -25.85 7.11
CA VAL A 65 13.77 -26.28 6.34
C VAL A 65 12.79 -25.11 6.21
N LEU A 66 12.37 -24.84 4.99
CA LEU A 66 11.33 -23.86 4.67
C LEU A 66 9.98 -24.58 4.56
N THR A 67 8.93 -24.02 5.16
CA THR A 67 7.56 -24.53 5.05
C THR A 67 6.61 -23.36 4.85
N GLY A 68 5.63 -23.52 3.95
CA GLY A 68 4.69 -22.45 3.60
C GLY A 68 4.26 -22.53 2.15
N ASP A 69 3.49 -21.52 1.74
CA ASP A 69 3.06 -21.30 0.36
C ASP A 69 3.95 -20.24 -0.28
N PHE A 70 4.94 -20.69 -1.05
CA PHE A 70 5.90 -19.85 -1.76
C PHE A 70 6.46 -20.60 -2.96
N GLU A 71 6.97 -19.86 -3.94
CA GLU A 71 7.74 -20.44 -5.04
C GLU A 71 9.23 -20.47 -4.65
N GLU A 72 9.91 -21.58 -4.92
CA GLU A 72 11.34 -21.77 -4.66
C GLU A 72 12.08 -22.08 -5.96
N GLU A 73 13.19 -21.37 -6.20
CA GLU A 73 14.15 -21.63 -7.27
C GLU A 73 15.54 -21.81 -6.66
N ASP A 74 16.28 -22.85 -7.08
CA ASP A 74 17.65 -23.09 -6.65
C ASP A 74 18.66 -22.50 -7.65
N PHE A 75 19.56 -21.65 -7.14
CA PHE A 75 20.64 -21.00 -7.89
C PHE A 75 22.02 -21.49 -7.44
N GLY A 76 22.20 -22.79 -7.23
CA GLY A 76 23.52 -23.36 -6.95
C GLY A 76 24.05 -22.97 -5.57
N GLY A 77 23.24 -23.23 -4.53
CA GLY A 77 23.57 -22.94 -3.12
C GLY A 77 22.97 -21.63 -2.60
N VAL A 78 22.18 -20.94 -3.43
CA VAL A 78 21.31 -19.83 -3.02
C VAL A 78 19.88 -20.18 -3.40
N LYS A 79 19.00 -20.28 -2.40
CA LYS A 79 17.57 -20.48 -2.57
C LYS A 79 16.89 -19.13 -2.79
N LYS A 80 16.25 -18.95 -3.94
CA LYS A 80 15.39 -17.79 -4.21
C LYS A 80 13.96 -18.17 -3.84
N ILE A 81 13.36 -17.42 -2.93
CA ILE A 81 11.98 -17.63 -2.46
C ILE A 81 11.12 -16.44 -2.88
N ILE A 82 9.99 -16.71 -3.52
CA ILE A 82 9.05 -15.68 -3.96
C ILE A 82 7.77 -15.82 -3.15
N LEU A 83 7.48 -14.81 -2.34
CA LEU A 83 6.23 -14.68 -1.61
C LEU A 83 5.31 -13.76 -2.39
N LYS A 84 4.10 -14.24 -2.70
CA LYS A 84 3.09 -13.49 -3.44
C LYS A 84 1.87 -13.25 -2.59
N LYS A 85 1.24 -12.09 -2.76
CA LYS A 85 -0.04 -11.78 -2.16
C LYS A 85 -0.85 -10.86 -3.05
N GLU A 86 -2.13 -11.15 -3.18
CA GLU A 86 -3.11 -10.31 -3.86
C GLU A 86 -3.85 -9.45 -2.82
N ASP A 87 -4.08 -8.18 -3.12
CA ASP A 87 -4.99 -7.35 -2.33
C ASP A 87 -6.45 -7.55 -2.76
N ASN A 88 -7.39 -7.02 -1.98
CA ASN A 88 -8.84 -7.12 -2.28
C ASN A 88 -9.27 -6.42 -3.58
N ARG A 89 -8.34 -5.79 -4.31
CA ARG A 89 -8.58 -5.04 -5.55
C ARG A 89 -7.91 -5.69 -6.76
N GLY A 90 -7.31 -6.87 -6.59
CA GLY A 90 -6.64 -7.59 -7.67
C GLY A 90 -5.22 -7.14 -7.98
N ASN A 91 -4.60 -6.32 -7.12
CA ASN A 91 -3.19 -5.98 -7.29
C ASN A 91 -2.33 -7.08 -6.66
N ASN A 92 -1.31 -7.51 -7.39
CA ASN A 92 -0.36 -8.50 -6.92
C ASN A 92 0.89 -7.83 -6.36
N TYR A 93 1.33 -8.29 -5.20
CA TYR A 93 2.54 -7.86 -4.51
C TYR A 93 3.44 -9.07 -4.32
N GLU A 94 4.74 -8.86 -4.46
CA GLU A 94 5.72 -9.90 -4.24
C GLU A 94 6.92 -9.40 -3.44
N ILE A 95 7.44 -10.27 -2.57
CA ILE A 95 8.75 -10.12 -1.94
C ILE A 95 9.60 -11.31 -2.38
N ILE A 96 10.79 -11.00 -2.91
CA ILE A 96 11.77 -11.99 -3.33
C ILE A 96 12.88 -12.03 -2.28
N LEU A 97 13.13 -13.21 -1.72
CA LEU A 97 14.18 -13.47 -0.75
C LEU A 97 15.27 -14.31 -1.40
N TYR A 98 16.53 -14.02 -1.08
CA TYR A 98 17.67 -14.84 -1.48
C TYR A 98 18.34 -15.38 -0.21
N LEU A 99 18.22 -16.69 0.01
CA LEU A 99 18.74 -17.38 1.18
C LEU A 99 19.94 -18.22 0.78
N LYS A 100 21.13 -17.84 1.23
CA LYS A 100 22.34 -18.64 1.02
C LYS A 100 22.38 -19.80 2.02
N GLU A 101 22.74 -20.99 1.54
CA GLU A 101 22.96 -22.15 2.42
C GLU A 101 24.02 -21.86 3.48
N LYS A 102 23.71 -22.21 4.74
CA LYS A 102 24.70 -22.23 5.81
C LYS A 102 25.61 -23.43 5.62
N GLY A 103 26.83 -23.19 5.16
CA GLY A 103 27.95 -24.13 5.22
C GLY A 103 29.21 -23.42 5.74
N ILE A 104 29.93 -24.07 6.66
CA ILE A 104 31.37 -23.82 6.79
C ILE A 104 31.97 -24.45 5.53
N TYR A 105 32.42 -23.62 4.59
CA TYR A 105 33.20 -24.09 3.46
C TYR A 105 34.60 -24.40 3.97
N THR A 106 34.88 -25.68 4.21
CA THR A 106 36.27 -26.17 4.32
C THR A 106 36.64 -26.75 2.96
N ASP A 107 37.71 -26.22 2.36
CA ASP A 107 38.42 -26.84 1.24
C ASP A 107 38.90 -28.26 1.59
#